data_AF-A0A1D3RMR5-F1
#
_entry.id   AF-A0A1D3RMR5-F1
#
_cell.length_a   1.000
_cell.length_b   1.000
_cell.length_c   1.000
_cell.angle_alpha   90.00
_cell.angle_beta   90.00
_cell.angle_gamma   90.00
#
_symmetry.space_group_name_H-M   'P 1'
#
loop_
_entity.id
_entity.type
_entity.pdbx_description
1 polymer ?
#
loop_
_entity_poly.entity_id
_entity_poly.type
_entity_poly.pdbx_seq_one_letter_code
_entity_poly.pdbx_strand_id
1 'polypeptide(L)'
;MVVDGSLKRSTDSLRVSFELTDYENTVKVVFTGILPDLFREGQGIIAQGKMDAQGVFQADEVLAKHDENYMPPEIAESMKAKKEVTQ
;
A
#
# COMPACT_ATOMS: atom_id res chain seq x y z
N MET A 1 0.39 1.80 -8.79
CA MET A 1 -0.65 0.79 -8.52
C MET A 1 -0.07 -0.61 -8.72
N VAL A 2 -0.52 -1.62 -7.98
CA VAL A 2 -0.10 -3.02 -8.18
C VAL A 2 -0.80 -3.60 -9.41
N VAL A 3 -0.04 -4.21 -10.32
CA VAL A 3 -0.57 -4.85 -11.53
C VAL A 3 -1.31 -6.14 -11.17
N ASP A 4 -2.48 -6.36 -11.76
CA ASP A 4 -3.30 -7.56 -11.55
C ASP A 4 -2.60 -8.82 -12.07
N GLY A 5 -2.59 -9.89 -11.26
CA GLY A 5 -1.90 -11.14 -11.55
C GLY A 5 -0.37 -11.08 -11.50
N SER A 6 0.21 -9.96 -11.05
CA SER A 6 1.67 -9.80 -10.95
C SER A 6 2.24 -10.35 -9.64
N LEU A 7 1.42 -10.52 -8.60
CA LEU A 7 1.88 -10.98 -7.30
C LEU A 7 2.34 -12.44 -7.35
N LYS A 8 3.64 -12.64 -7.14
CA LYS A 8 4.26 -13.96 -7.01
C LYS A 8 4.83 -14.11 -5.62
N ARG A 9 4.39 -15.16 -4.93
CA ARG A 9 4.89 -15.54 -3.60
C ARG A 9 5.79 -16.76 -3.75
N SER A 10 6.95 -16.74 -3.09
CA SER A 10 7.84 -17.90 -3.07
C SER A 10 7.25 -18.98 -2.17
N THR A 11 7.40 -20.25 -2.55
CA THR A 11 6.89 -21.39 -1.75
C THR A 11 7.79 -21.71 -0.55
N ASP A 12 9.07 -21.36 -0.64
CA ASP A 12 10.13 -21.72 0.31
C ASP A 12 10.53 -20.57 1.25
N SER A 13 10.06 -19.34 0.99
CA SER A 13 10.52 -18.14 1.69
C SER A 13 9.45 -17.06 1.74
N LEU A 14 9.59 -16.09 2.65
CA LEU A 14 8.74 -14.89 2.73
C LEU A 14 8.99 -13.88 1.59
N ARG A 15 9.69 -14.29 0.54
CA ARG A 15 10.03 -13.44 -0.60
C ARG A 15 8.83 -13.36 -1.54
N VAL A 16 8.39 -12.14 -1.80
CA VAL A 16 7.32 -11.82 -2.75
C VAL A 16 7.85 -10.88 -3.81
N SER A 17 7.31 -10.99 -5.02
CA SER A 17 7.60 -10.07 -6.10
C SER A 17 6.31 -9.70 -6.82
N PHE A 18 6.15 -8.43 -7.14
CA PHE A 18 4.98 -7.90 -7.85
C PHE A 18 5.42 -6.72 -8.72
N GLU A 19 4.55 -6.29 -9.61
CA GLU A 19 4.83 -5.17 -10.52
C GLU A 19 4.01 -3.96 -10.10
N LEU A 20 4.67 -2.79 -10.04
CA LEU A 20 4.03 -1.51 -9.84
C LEU A 20 3.98 -0.75 -11.15
N THR A 21 2.82 -0.23 -11.50
CA THR A 21 2.62 0.62 -12.66
C THR A 21 2.12 2.01 -12.27
N ASP A 22 2.58 3.01 -13.00
CA ASP A 22 2.01 4.37 -13.02
C ASP A 22 1.21 4.62 -14.32
N TYR A 23 0.70 3.54 -14.93
CA TYR A 23 0.05 3.51 -16.25
C TYR A 23 0.95 3.77 -17.46
N GLU A 24 2.07 4.47 -17.29
CA GLU A 24 3.04 4.70 -18.37
C GLU A 24 4.25 3.75 -18.29
N ASN A 25 4.71 3.46 -17.07
CA ASN A 25 5.88 2.63 -16.81
C ASN A 25 5.56 1.55 -15.78
N THR A 26 6.28 0.44 -15.84
CA THR A 26 6.16 -0.67 -14.88
C THR A 26 7.51 -0.99 -14.25
N VAL A 27 7.52 -1.10 -12.93
CA VAL A 27 8.71 -1.40 -12.13
C VAL A 27 8.47 -2.68 -11.35
N LYS A 28 9.43 -3.59 -11.43
CA LYS A 28 9.40 -4.83 -10.65
C LYS A 28 9.84 -4.54 -9.22
N VAL A 29 8.99 -4.90 -8.27
CA VAL A 29 9.25 -4.78 -6.83
C VAL A 29 9.48 -6.15 -6.23
N VAL A 30 10.46 -6.25 -5.35
CA VAL A 30 10.72 -7.45 -4.56
C VAL A 30 10.76 -7.06 -3.09
N PHE A 31 10.00 -7.78 -2.29
CA PHE A 31 9.90 -7.59 -0.85
C PHE A 31 10.13 -8.94 -0.16
N THR A 32 10.76 -8.94 1.01
CA THR A 32 10.94 -10.16 1.82
C THR A 32 10.34 -9.92 3.19
N GLY A 33 9.15 -10.46 3.41
CA GLY A 33 8.38 -10.24 4.63
C GLY A 33 6.90 -10.54 4.45
N ILE A 34 6.11 -10.14 5.44
CA ILE A 34 4.67 -10.31 5.44
C ILE A 34 4.04 -9.05 4.85
N LEU A 35 3.25 -9.22 3.78
CA LEU A 35 2.47 -8.12 3.22
C LEU A 35 1.34 -7.75 4.18
N PRO A 36 1.00 -6.46 4.33
CA PRO A 36 -0.13 -6.06 5.16
C PRO A 36 -1.44 -6.67 4.61
N ASP A 37 -2.39 -6.96 5.49
CA ASP A 37 -3.69 -7.56 5.12
C ASP A 37 -4.46 -6.75 4.06
N LEU A 38 -4.24 -5.44 4.02
CA LEU A 38 -4.85 -4.52 3.07
C LEU A 38 -4.17 -4.52 1.69
N PHE A 39 -3.05 -5.22 1.52
CA PHE A 39 -2.40 -5.34 0.22
C PHE A 39 -3.29 -6.14 -0.74
N ARG A 40 -3.67 -5.52 -1.87
CA ARG A 40 -4.33 -6.19 -2.98
C ARG A 40 -3.81 -5.69 -4.32
N GLU A 41 -3.91 -6.56 -5.30
CA GLU A 41 -3.66 -6.23 -6.70
C GLU A 41 -4.74 -5.23 -7.19
N GLY A 42 -4.37 -4.35 -8.12
CA GLY A 42 -5.27 -3.29 -8.60
C GLY A 42 -5.42 -2.09 -7.64
N GLN A 43 -4.70 -2.04 -6.52
CA GLN A 43 -4.74 -0.91 -5.59
C GLN A 43 -3.42 -0.14 -5.53
N GLY A 44 -3.50 1.12 -5.08
CA GLY A 44 -2.33 1.94 -4.78
C GLY A 44 -1.63 1.46 -3.52
N ILE A 45 -0.31 1.33 -3.56
CA ILE A 45 0.52 1.03 -2.41
C ILE A 45 1.75 1.94 -2.42
N ILE A 46 2.40 2.07 -1.27
CA ILE A 46 3.67 2.76 -1.10
C ILE A 46 4.71 1.70 -0.74
N ALA A 47 5.80 1.65 -1.52
CA ALA A 47 6.93 0.78 -1.23
C ALA A 47 8.15 1.65 -0.91
N GLN A 48 8.83 1.35 0.18
CA GLN A 48 10.07 2.02 0.59
C GLN A 48 11.24 1.05 0.48
N GLY A 49 12.36 1.54 -0.01
CA GLY A 49 13.53 0.72 -0.25
C GLY A 49 14.46 1.36 -1.26
N LYS A 50 15.16 0.53 -2.04
CA LYS A 50 16.20 0.95 -2.97
C LYS A 50 16.07 0.28 -4.33
N MET A 51 16.40 1.03 -5.38
CA MET A 51 16.53 0.47 -6.72
C MET A 51 17.89 -0.19 -6.88
N ASP A 52 17.90 -1.44 -7.34
CA ASP A 52 19.12 -2.17 -7.67
C ASP A 52 19.63 -1.80 -9.07
N ALA A 53 20.91 -2.11 -9.35
CA ALA A 53 21.54 -1.89 -10.65
C ALA A 53 20.81 -2.57 -11.82
N GLN A 54 20.02 -3.61 -11.55
CA GLN A 54 19.21 -4.32 -12.54
C GLN A 54 17.83 -3.67 -12.81
N GLY A 55 17.53 -2.53 -12.20
CA GLY A 55 16.23 -1.85 -12.33
C GLY A 55 15.10 -2.51 -11.53
N VAL A 56 15.43 -3.42 -10.61
CA VAL A 56 14.48 -4.04 -9.68
C VAL A 56 14.47 -3.23 -8.39
N PHE A 57 13.28 -2.88 -7.92
CA PHE A 57 13.11 -2.17 -6.66
C PHE A 57 13.09 -3.16 -5.49
N GLN A 58 14.13 -3.13 -4.67
CA GLN A 58 14.19 -3.90 -3.43
C GLN A 58 13.48 -3.11 -2.33
N ALA A 59 12.27 -3.52 -2.01
CA ALA A 59 11.47 -2.94 -0.94
C ALA A 59 11.89 -3.53 0.41
N ASP A 60 12.15 -2.65 1.36
CA ASP A 60 12.32 -2.95 2.78
C ASP A 60 10.98 -2.85 3.53
N GLU A 61 10.06 -1.99 3.07
CA GLU A 61 8.72 -1.82 3.65
C GLU A 61 7.65 -1.64 2.57
N VAL A 62 6.46 -2.21 2.81
CA VAL A 62 5.29 -2.09 1.92
C VAL A 62 4.09 -1.66 2.75
N LEU A 63 3.53 -0.50 2.40
CA LEU A 63 2.36 0.10 3.03
C LEU A 63 1.22 0.11 2.01
N ALA A 64 0.09 -0.52 2.33
CA ALA A 64 -1.11 -0.37 1.52
C ALA A 64 -1.71 1.02 1.77
N LYS A 65 -2.14 1.73 0.73
CA LYS A 65 -2.95 2.94 0.94
C LYS A 65 -4.22 2.52 1.68
N HIS A 66 -4.46 3.12 2.83
CA HIS A 66 -5.78 3.06 3.48
C HIS A 66 -6.78 3.83 2.61
N ASP A 67 -7.99 3.29 2.49
CA ASP A 67 -9.17 3.99 2.02
C ASP A 67 -9.24 5.42 2.58
N GLU A 68 -9.79 6.33 1.77
CA GLU A 68 -9.86 7.80 1.94
C GLU A 68 -10.63 8.29 3.18
N ASN A 69 -10.86 7.42 4.18
CA ASN A 69 -11.53 7.73 5.44
C ASN A 69 -10.55 7.76 6.64
N TYR A 70 -9.42 8.45 6.50
CA TYR A 70 -8.67 8.89 7.67
C TYR A 70 -9.38 10.12 8.25
N MET A 71 -10.29 9.88 9.21
CA MET A 71 -10.75 10.92 10.12
C MET A 71 -9.79 10.95 11.31
N PRO A 72 -8.91 11.97 11.44
CA PRO A 72 -8.15 12.13 12.66
C PRO A 72 -9.13 12.24 13.84
N PRO A 73 -8.80 11.65 15.01
CA PRO A 73 -9.67 11.65 16.17
C PRO A 73 -10.13 13.05 16.60
N GLU A 74 -9.34 14.09 16.30
CA GLU A 74 -9.72 15.51 16.49
C GLU A 74 -11.04 15.92 15.80
N ILE A 75 -11.37 15.31 14.66
CA ILE A 75 -12.57 15.68 13.88
C ILE A 75 -13.83 14.97 14.39
N ALA A 76 -13.68 13.80 15.03
CA ALA A 76 -14.80 13.05 15.60
C ALA A 76 -15.41 13.76 16.81
N GLU A 77 -14.58 14.44 17.61
CA GLU A 77 -15.03 15.19 18.80
C GLU A 77 -15.78 16.47 18.41
N SER A 78 -15.36 17.12 17.32
CA SER A 78 -15.97 18.37 16.84
C SER A 78 -17.37 18.21 16.23
N MET A 79 -17.72 17.02 15.73
CA MET A 79 -19.05 16.76 15.16
C MET A 79 -20.12 16.35 16.19
N LYS A 80 -19.73 15.92 17.40
CA LYS A 80 -20.70 15.63 18.46
C LYS A 80 -21.24 16.91 19.13
N ALA A 81 -20.44 17.98 19.17
CA ALA A 81 -20.82 19.25 19.80
C ALA A 81 -21.86 20.07 19.01
N LYS A 82 -22.20 19.71 17.76
CA LYS A 82 -23.14 20.49 16.91
C LYS A 82 -24.58 19.97 16.86
N LYS A 83 -24.95 18.92 17.60
CA LYS A 83 -26.33 18.39 17.60
C LYS A 83 -27.21 18.81 18.78
N GLU A 84 -26.71 19.62 19.72
CA GLU A 84 -27.45 19.95 20.96
C GLU A 84 -27.88 21.41 21.09
N VAL A 85 -27.79 22.22 20.03
CA VAL A 85 -28.26 23.62 20.04
C VAL A 85 -29.15 23.94 18.85
N THR A 86 -30.36 23.42 18.87
CA THR A 86 -31.54 24.10 18.30
C THR A 86 -32.76 23.61 19.08
N GLN A 87 -32.99 24.28 20.22
CA GLN A 87 -34.34 24.48 20.76
C GLN A 87 -34.87 25.78 20.16
#